data_AF-A0AAV5LUU7-F1
#
_entry.id   AF-A0AAV5LUU7-F1
#
_cell.length_a   1.000
_cell.length_b   1.000
_cell.length_c   1.000
_cell.angle_alpha   90.00
_cell.angle_beta   90.00
_cell.angle_gamma   90.00
#
_symmetry.space_group_name_H-M   'P 1'
#
loop_
_entity.id
_entity.type
_entity.pdbx_description
1 polymer ?
#
loop_
_entity_poly.entity_id
_entity_poly.type
_entity_poly.pdbx_seq_one_letter_code
_entity_poly.pdbx_strand_id
1 'polypeptide(L)'
;MVPWITKLELRTEVFSMQGLSNPLSYTLCSESKIPVWPFVSLSFFGGAYALLPYFVLWRPPPPPVEEDELKRWPLNFLESKITAGVSLVAGLGLIIYAALANGDDWKEFYQYFRESKFIHITCLDFTLLSTFAPFWVYNDMTARKWYEKGYSLLPLSLVPFLGPALYLVLRPSLWELPVSAGSTSKPK
;
A
#
# COMPACT_ATOMS: atom_id res chain seq x y z
N MET A 1 -11.63 -1.12 38.42
CA MET A 1 -11.12 0.26 38.19
C MET A 1 -9.63 0.20 38.45
N VAL A 2 -8.84 0.14 37.38
CA VAL A 2 -7.77 -0.86 37.31
C VAL A 2 -6.35 -0.25 37.32
N PRO A 3 -5.37 -0.82 38.06
CA PRO A 3 -4.11 -0.17 38.48
C PRO A 3 -3.00 -0.04 37.42
N TRP A 4 -3.35 0.03 36.14
CA TRP A 4 -2.35 0.10 35.05
C TRP A 4 -2.08 1.52 34.53
N ILE A 5 -2.91 2.51 34.89
CA ILE A 5 -2.74 3.89 34.41
C ILE A 5 -1.55 4.59 35.11
N THR A 6 -1.28 4.30 36.38
CA THR A 6 -0.16 4.92 37.13
C THR A 6 1.22 4.36 36.79
N LYS A 7 1.30 3.23 36.07
CA LYS A 7 2.59 2.63 35.66
C LYS A 7 3.11 3.14 34.31
N LEU A 8 2.30 3.89 33.57
CA LEU A 8 2.72 4.56 32.32
C LEU A 8 3.32 5.96 32.60
N GLU A 9 2.84 6.66 33.63
CA GLU A 9 3.28 8.04 33.96
C GLU A 9 4.75 8.13 34.43
N LEU A 10 5.29 7.06 35.01
CA LEU A 10 6.67 7.04 35.54
C LEU A 10 7.75 6.69 34.49
N ARG A 11 7.36 6.28 33.28
CA ARG A 11 8.31 5.96 32.20
C ARG A 11 8.53 7.12 31.22
N THR A 12 7.71 8.16 31.29
CA THR A 12 7.79 9.37 30.47
C THR A 12 8.73 10.44 31.04
N GLU A 13 8.96 10.45 32.36
CA GLU A 13 9.82 11.47 33.01
C GLU A 13 11.34 11.18 32.91
N VAL A 14 11.74 9.91 32.72
CA VAL A 14 13.16 9.52 32.65
C VAL A 14 13.77 9.75 31.25
N PHE A 15 12.96 9.93 30.21
CA PHE A 15 13.45 10.19 28.85
C PHE A 15 13.59 11.69 28.52
N SER A 16 13.25 12.58 29.46
CA SER A 16 13.19 14.03 29.25
C SER A 16 14.47 14.79 29.66
N MET A 17 15.49 14.15 30.26
CA MET A 17 16.57 14.87 30.96
C MET A 17 18.02 14.55 30.56
N GLN A 18 18.29 13.92 29.40
CA GLN A 18 19.69 13.73 28.92
C GLN A 18 19.93 14.08 27.43
N GLY A 19 19.06 14.86 26.79
CA GLY A 19 19.23 15.26 25.38
C GLY A 19 19.26 16.76 25.09
N LEU A 20 19.18 17.62 26.11
CA LEU A 20 19.20 19.07 25.94
C LEU A 20 20.64 19.60 25.90
N SER A 21 21.30 19.50 24.74
CA SER A 21 22.48 20.36 24.49
C SER A 21 22.81 20.67 23.02
N ASN A 22 21.95 20.36 22.04
CA ASN A 22 22.19 20.83 20.66
C ASN A 22 20.89 21.20 19.92
N PRO A 23 20.51 22.48 19.85
CA PRO A 23 19.36 22.93 19.05
C PRO A 23 19.66 23.05 17.54
N LEU A 24 20.71 22.39 17.04
CA LEU A 24 21.16 22.46 15.63
C LEU A 24 21.26 21.09 14.93
N SER A 25 20.92 19.97 15.59
CA SER A 25 21.18 18.63 15.02
C SER A 25 19.97 17.90 14.44
N TYR A 26 18.75 18.46 14.48
CA TYR A 26 17.56 17.80 13.91
C TYR A 26 16.98 18.47 12.66
N THR A 27 17.66 19.47 12.09
CA THR A 27 17.07 20.23 10.97
C THR A 27 17.62 19.90 9.58
N LEU A 28 18.86 19.43 9.33
CA LEU A 28 19.39 19.55 7.96
C LEU A 28 20.28 18.39 7.49
N CYS A 29 19.66 17.25 7.15
CA CYS A 29 20.05 16.36 6.04
C CYS A 29 19.04 15.19 5.96
N SER A 30 17.94 15.26 5.20
CA SER A 30 17.94 15.00 3.76
C SER A 30 16.62 15.49 3.13
N GLU A 31 16.73 16.38 2.14
CA GLU A 31 15.81 16.70 1.04
C GLU A 31 14.28 16.53 1.27
N SER A 32 13.62 17.63 1.63
CA SER A 32 12.17 17.91 1.49
C SER A 32 11.21 16.71 1.54
N LYS A 33 10.95 16.17 2.74
CA LYS A 33 9.85 15.23 2.96
C LYS A 33 8.54 16.01 3.15
N ILE A 34 7.76 16.16 2.08
CA ILE A 34 6.40 16.69 2.17
C ILE A 34 5.59 15.71 3.04
N PRO A 35 4.95 16.15 4.14
CA PRO A 35 4.21 15.25 5.00
C PRO A 35 3.02 14.65 4.25
N VAL A 36 2.89 13.32 4.27
CA VAL A 36 1.84 12.59 3.54
C VAL A 36 0.48 12.69 4.22
N TRP A 37 0.49 12.86 5.55
CA TRP A 37 -0.71 12.80 6.38
C TRP A 37 -1.83 13.79 5.98
N PRO A 38 -1.57 15.04 5.55
CA PRO A 38 -2.65 15.96 5.16
C PRO A 38 -3.38 15.47 3.91
N PHE A 39 -2.66 14.89 2.95
CA PHE A 39 -3.23 14.36 1.71
C PHE A 39 -4.02 13.08 1.97
N VAL A 40 -3.54 12.23 2.89
CA VAL A 40 -4.27 11.03 3.33
C VAL A 40 -5.54 11.42 4.09
N SER A 41 -5.47 12.39 5.00
CA SER A 41 -6.65 12.91 5.71
C SER A 41 -7.68 13.50 4.74
N LEU A 42 -7.22 14.26 3.73
CA LEU A 42 -8.09 14.82 2.71
C LEU A 42 -8.70 13.73 1.80
N SER A 43 -7.99 12.62 1.55
CA SER A 43 -8.48 11.52 0.71
C SER A 43 -9.67 10.75 1.28
N PHE A 44 -9.91 10.83 2.60
CA PHE A 44 -11.14 10.27 3.17
C PHE A 44 -12.41 10.99 2.68
N PHE A 45 -12.28 12.23 2.21
CA PHE A 45 -13.40 13.05 1.72
C PHE A 45 -13.32 13.33 0.21
N GLY A 46 -12.12 13.59 -0.30
CA GLY A 46 -11.87 13.93 -1.70
C GLY A 46 -11.35 12.76 -2.55
N GLY A 47 -11.32 11.55 -1.99
CA GLY A 47 -10.89 10.35 -2.70
C GLY A 47 -9.44 10.40 -3.17
N ALA A 48 -9.11 9.65 -4.22
CA ALA A 48 -7.74 9.59 -4.75
C ALA A 48 -7.28 10.93 -5.37
N TYR A 49 -8.21 11.82 -5.73
CA TYR A 49 -7.92 13.16 -6.23
C TYR A 49 -7.18 14.03 -5.21
N ALA A 50 -7.48 13.86 -3.92
CA ALA A 50 -6.77 14.53 -2.83
C ALA A 50 -5.30 14.10 -2.72
N LEU A 51 -4.95 12.91 -3.21
CA LEU A 51 -3.60 12.35 -3.18
C LEU A 51 -2.77 12.73 -4.43
N LEU A 52 -3.41 13.11 -5.54
CA LEU A 52 -2.70 13.46 -6.77
C LEU A 52 -1.65 14.58 -6.61
N PRO A 53 -1.94 15.70 -5.91
CA PRO A 53 -0.94 16.75 -5.72
C PRO A 53 0.29 16.26 -4.95
N TYR A 54 0.10 15.32 -4.00
CA TYR A 54 1.21 14.70 -3.31
C TYR A 54 2.08 13.90 -4.27
N PHE A 55 1.49 13.08 -5.15
CA PHE A 55 2.26 12.29 -6.11
C PHE A 55 3.06 13.13 -7.11
N VAL A 56 2.54 14.30 -7.50
CA VAL A 56 3.29 15.25 -8.37
C VAL A 56 4.51 15.81 -7.67
N LEU A 57 4.42 16.06 -6.36
CA LEU A 57 5.50 16.64 -5.56
C LEU A 57 6.42 15.58 -4.94
N TRP A 58 5.97 14.32 -4.90
CA TRP A 58 6.67 13.22 -4.27
C TRP A 58 7.85 12.76 -5.12
N ARG A 59 9.04 12.70 -4.51
CA ARG A 59 10.22 12.05 -5.07
C ARG A 59 10.39 10.69 -4.38
N PRO A 60 10.44 9.57 -5.13
CA PRO A 60 10.63 8.26 -4.53
C PRO A 60 11.98 8.22 -3.80
N PRO A 61 12.04 7.80 -2.52
CA PRO A 61 13.30 7.64 -1.82
C PRO A 61 14.12 6.51 -2.47
N PRO A 62 15.46 6.62 -2.51
CA PRO A 62 16.31 5.52 -2.97
C PRO A 62 16.16 4.29 -2.03
N PRO A 63 16.22 3.05 -2.55
CA PRO A 63 16.13 1.86 -1.70
C PRO A 63 17.42 1.73 -0.87
N PRO A 64 17.34 1.41 0.44
CA PRO A 64 16.78 0.13 0.89
C PRO A 64 15.77 0.29 2.03
N VAL A 65 14.60 -0.33 1.90
CA VAL A 65 13.75 -0.58 3.06
C VAL A 65 14.33 -1.81 3.75
N GLU A 66 14.92 -1.63 4.92
CA GLU A 66 15.43 -2.74 5.74
C GLU A 66 14.28 -3.72 6.05
N GLU A 67 14.53 -5.02 5.90
CA GLU A 67 13.56 -6.11 6.09
C GLU A 67 12.92 -6.10 7.49
N ASP A 68 13.62 -5.52 8.47
CA ASP A 68 13.17 -5.36 9.84
C ASP A 68 12.06 -4.31 9.99
N GLU A 69 11.97 -3.36 9.05
CA GLU A 69 10.89 -2.36 9.03
C GLU A 69 9.58 -2.94 8.46
N LEU A 70 9.65 -3.90 7.52
CA LEU A 70 8.46 -4.57 6.97
C LEU A 70 7.77 -5.48 7.98
N LYS A 71 8.49 -5.98 8.98
CA LYS A 71 7.93 -6.79 10.08
C LYS A 71 7.12 -5.97 11.08
N ARG A 72 7.19 -4.63 11.02
CA ARG A 72 6.43 -3.77 11.93
C ARG A 72 4.94 -3.82 11.58
N TRP A 73 4.09 -3.83 12.60
CA TRP A 73 2.65 -3.67 12.39
C TRP A 73 2.36 -2.23 11.92
N PRO A 74 1.51 -2.01 10.90
CA PRO A 74 0.64 -2.98 10.22
C PRO A 74 1.21 -3.62 8.94
N LEU A 75 2.44 -3.30 8.52
CA LEU A 75 3.02 -3.80 7.27
C LEU A 75 3.10 -5.33 7.22
N ASN A 76 3.39 -5.99 8.34
CA ASN A 76 3.40 -7.46 8.40
C ASN A 76 2.04 -8.09 8.01
N PHE A 77 0.93 -7.42 8.33
CA PHE A 77 -0.40 -7.89 7.94
C PHE A 77 -0.66 -7.72 6.44
N LEU A 78 -0.16 -6.64 5.84
CA LEU A 78 -0.28 -6.35 4.41
C LEU A 78 0.66 -7.24 3.56
N GLU A 79 1.81 -7.63 4.11
CA GLU A 79 2.76 -8.54 3.45
C GLU A 79 2.30 -10.01 3.50
N SER A 80 1.34 -10.34 4.38
CA SER A 80 0.82 -11.70 4.54
C SER A 80 0.09 -12.20 3.29
N LYS A 81 0.53 -13.35 2.78
CA LYS A 81 -0.13 -14.08 1.68
C LYS A 81 -1.58 -14.47 2.00
N ILE A 82 -1.91 -14.63 3.29
CA ILE A 82 -3.29 -14.95 3.73
C ILE A 82 -4.20 -13.76 3.48
N THR A 83 -3.78 -12.55 3.89
CA THR A 83 -4.54 -11.32 3.66
C THR A 83 -4.77 -11.12 2.16
N ALA A 84 -3.71 -11.30 1.36
CA ALA A 84 -3.80 -11.21 -0.09
C ALA A 84 -4.78 -12.25 -0.68
N GLY A 85 -4.74 -13.50 -0.19
CA GLY A 85 -5.65 -14.56 -0.62
C GLY A 85 -7.11 -14.28 -0.25
N VAL A 86 -7.37 -13.80 0.96
CA VAL A 86 -8.73 -13.41 1.39
C VAL A 86 -9.25 -12.25 0.53
N SER A 87 -8.42 -11.23 0.29
CA SER A 87 -8.77 -10.13 -0.62
C SER A 87 -9.07 -10.63 -2.03
N LEU A 88 -8.27 -11.57 -2.55
CA LEU A 88 -8.49 -12.14 -3.87
C LEU A 88 -9.85 -12.86 -3.97
N VAL A 89 -10.18 -13.70 -3.00
CA VAL A 89 -11.46 -14.44 -2.95
C VAL A 89 -12.64 -13.48 -2.81
N ALA A 90 -12.54 -12.47 -1.93
CA ALA A 90 -13.56 -11.45 -1.79
C ALA A 90 -13.78 -10.70 -3.12
N GLY A 91 -12.70 -10.40 -3.84
CA GLY A 91 -12.76 -9.66 -5.11
C GLY A 91 -13.39 -10.46 -6.22
N LEU A 92 -13.02 -11.73 -6.34
CA LEU A 92 -13.69 -12.67 -7.22
C LEU A 92 -15.19 -12.78 -6.89
N GLY A 93 -15.54 -12.88 -5.60
CA GLY A 93 -16.93 -12.91 -5.14
C GLY A 93 -17.74 -11.69 -5.60
N LEU A 94 -17.18 -10.49 -5.45
CA LEU A 94 -17.83 -9.24 -5.90
C LEU A 94 -17.99 -9.18 -7.42
N ILE A 95 -16.97 -9.60 -8.18
CA ILE A 95 -17.04 -9.61 -9.65
C ILE A 95 -18.08 -10.63 -10.13
N ILE A 96 -18.10 -11.83 -9.55
CA ILE A 96 -19.09 -12.86 -9.88
C ILE A 96 -20.49 -12.37 -9.51
N TYR A 97 -20.66 -11.77 -8.33
CA TYR A 97 -21.94 -11.20 -7.91
C TYR A 97 -22.45 -10.15 -8.89
N ALA A 98 -21.59 -9.22 -9.33
CA ALA A 98 -21.94 -8.23 -10.34
C ALA A 98 -22.25 -8.88 -11.70
N ALA A 99 -21.48 -9.88 -12.12
CA ALA A 99 -21.70 -10.58 -13.39
C ALA A 99 -23.02 -11.39 -13.43
N LEU A 100 -23.50 -11.85 -12.27
CA LEU A 100 -24.78 -12.55 -12.12
C LEU A 100 -25.97 -11.60 -11.97
N ALA A 101 -25.74 -10.28 -11.88
CA ALA A 101 -26.82 -9.30 -11.75
C ALA A 101 -27.64 -9.19 -13.04
N ASN A 102 -28.96 -9.01 -12.88
CA ASN A 102 -29.88 -8.94 -14.00
C ASN A 102 -29.87 -7.55 -14.65
N GLY A 103 -30.46 -7.44 -15.85
CA GLY A 103 -30.54 -6.17 -16.57
C GLY A 103 -31.25 -5.05 -15.79
N ASP A 104 -32.25 -5.40 -14.97
CA ASP A 104 -32.96 -4.43 -14.13
C ASP A 104 -32.06 -3.86 -13.02
N ASP A 105 -31.23 -4.70 -12.38
CA ASP A 105 -30.27 -4.28 -11.36
C ASP A 105 -29.25 -3.28 -11.93
N TRP A 106 -28.77 -3.54 -13.16
CA TRP A 106 -27.87 -2.62 -13.88
C TRP A 106 -28.53 -1.30 -14.25
N LYS A 107 -29.82 -1.33 -14.58
CA LYS A 107 -30.60 -0.13 -14.89
C LYS A 107 -30.80 0.73 -13.65
N GLU A 108 -31.10 0.11 -12.51
CA GLU A 108 -31.22 0.78 -11.21
C GLU A 108 -29.88 1.39 -10.79
N PHE A 109 -28.77 0.64 -10.93
CA PHE A 109 -27.43 1.17 -10.71
C PHE A 109 -27.13 2.39 -11.59
N TYR A 110 -27.46 2.33 -12.88
CA TYR A 110 -27.23 3.46 -13.79
C TYR A 110 -28.07 4.69 -13.41
N GLN A 111 -29.30 4.48 -12.92
CA GLN A 111 -30.11 5.57 -12.38
C GLN A 111 -29.42 6.20 -11.16
N TYR A 112 -28.99 5.39 -10.21
CA TYR A 112 -28.26 5.87 -9.03
C TYR A 112 -26.95 6.57 -9.38
N PHE A 113 -26.20 6.06 -10.35
CA PHE A 113 -24.97 6.68 -10.82
C PHE A 113 -25.19 8.08 -11.41
N ARG A 114 -26.36 8.35 -12.01
CA ARG A 114 -26.70 9.68 -12.53
C ARG A 114 -27.31 10.60 -11.48
N GLU A 115 -28.13 10.07 -10.59
CA GLU A 115 -28.91 10.87 -9.62
C GLU A 115 -28.13 11.15 -8.33
N SER A 116 -27.26 10.22 -7.90
CA SER A 116 -26.49 10.34 -6.67
C SER A 116 -25.05 10.77 -6.96
N LYS A 117 -24.72 12.00 -6.52
CA LYS A 117 -23.34 12.53 -6.56
C LYS A 117 -22.36 11.63 -5.79
N PHE A 118 -22.81 11.02 -4.70
CA PHE A 118 -21.98 10.14 -3.88
C PHE A 118 -21.56 8.87 -4.64
N ILE A 119 -22.51 8.21 -5.30
CA ILE A 119 -22.25 6.99 -6.09
C ILE A 119 -21.37 7.34 -7.30
N HIS A 120 -21.66 8.46 -7.96
CA HIS A 120 -20.86 8.95 -9.08
C HIS A 120 -19.38 9.16 -8.71
N ILE A 121 -19.11 9.89 -7.63
CA ILE A 121 -17.74 10.15 -7.15
C ILE A 121 -17.06 8.84 -6.73
N THR A 122 -17.77 7.94 -6.05
CA THR A 122 -17.21 6.64 -5.64
C THR A 122 -16.77 5.78 -6.83
N CYS A 123 -17.55 5.77 -7.92
CA CYS A 123 -17.18 5.08 -9.15
C CYS A 123 -15.97 5.73 -9.85
N LEU A 124 -15.87 7.06 -9.81
CA LEU A 124 -14.70 7.78 -10.31
C LEU A 124 -13.44 7.45 -9.49
N ASP A 125 -13.54 7.46 -8.16
CA ASP A 125 -12.47 7.04 -7.27
C ASP A 125 -12.03 5.60 -7.55
N PHE A 126 -13.00 4.69 -7.71
CA PHE A 126 -12.73 3.30 -8.06
C PHE A 126 -11.98 3.18 -9.39
N THR A 127 -12.41 3.91 -10.43
CA THR A 127 -11.78 3.92 -11.76
C THR A 127 -10.37 4.50 -11.69
N LEU A 128 -10.18 5.57 -10.92
CA LEU A 128 -8.90 6.21 -10.73
C LEU A 128 -7.93 5.26 -10.01
N LEU A 129 -8.34 4.68 -8.88
CA LEU A 129 -7.54 3.70 -8.14
C LEU A 129 -7.17 2.49 -9.01
N SER A 130 -8.11 2.00 -9.83
CA SER A 130 -7.87 0.91 -10.79
C SER A 130 -6.82 1.27 -11.84
N THR A 131 -6.83 2.52 -12.30
CA THR A 131 -5.86 3.03 -13.29
C THR A 131 -4.48 3.22 -12.67
N PHE A 132 -4.40 3.55 -11.37
CA PHE A 132 -3.15 3.68 -10.63
C PHE A 132 -2.57 2.35 -10.14
N ALA A 133 -3.37 1.29 -10.04
CA ALA A 133 -2.92 -0.02 -9.56
C ALA A 133 -1.71 -0.59 -10.33
N PRO A 134 -1.63 -0.55 -11.68
CA PRO A 134 -0.46 -0.97 -12.42
C PRO A 134 0.83 -0.25 -12.06
N PHE A 135 0.76 1.04 -11.75
CA PHE A 135 1.93 1.83 -11.34
C PHE A 135 2.51 1.28 -10.02
N TRP A 136 1.66 0.98 -9.04
CA TRP A 136 2.09 0.43 -7.76
C TRP A 136 2.64 -0.99 -7.87
N VAL A 137 1.95 -1.83 -8.65
CA VAL A 137 2.39 -3.20 -8.92
C VAL A 137 3.75 -3.20 -9.63
N TYR A 138 3.95 -2.31 -10.61
CA TYR A 138 5.23 -2.13 -11.28
C TYR A 138 6.35 -1.71 -10.32
N ASN A 139 6.08 -0.76 -9.42
CA ASN A 139 7.07 -0.27 -8.46
C ASN A 139 7.47 -1.33 -7.41
N ASP A 140 6.54 -2.16 -6.92
CA ASP A 140 6.89 -3.30 -6.07
C ASP A 140 7.68 -4.37 -6.86
N MET A 141 7.34 -4.56 -8.14
CA MET A 141 8.05 -5.49 -9.03
C MET A 141 9.51 -5.10 -9.26
N THR A 142 9.75 -3.80 -9.51
CA THR A 142 11.11 -3.26 -9.72
C THR A 142 11.92 -3.33 -8.44
N ALA A 143 11.32 -3.03 -7.28
CA ALA A 143 11.96 -3.18 -5.97
C ALA A 143 12.41 -4.62 -5.71
N ARG A 144 11.60 -5.62 -6.13
CA ARG A 144 11.88 -7.06 -5.97
C ARG A 144 12.69 -7.68 -7.11
N LYS A 145 13.04 -6.92 -8.15
CA LYS A 145 13.71 -7.41 -9.38
C LYS A 145 12.98 -8.58 -10.05
N TRP A 146 11.65 -8.62 -10.00
CA TRP A 146 10.83 -9.74 -10.45
C TRP A 146 10.20 -9.51 -11.84
N TYR A 147 11.05 -9.40 -12.86
CA TYR A 147 10.63 -8.97 -14.20
C TYR A 147 10.02 -10.10 -15.06
N GLU A 148 10.74 -11.21 -15.22
CA GLU A 148 10.44 -12.26 -16.20
C GLU A 148 9.01 -12.82 -16.12
N LYS A 149 8.49 -13.01 -14.90
CA LYS A 149 7.13 -13.56 -14.68
C LYS A 149 6.10 -12.50 -14.31
N GLY A 150 6.55 -11.34 -13.81
CA GLY A 150 5.65 -10.32 -13.26
C GLY A 150 5.03 -9.41 -14.31
N TYR A 151 5.69 -9.16 -15.45
CA TYR A 151 5.18 -8.25 -16.48
C TYR A 151 3.80 -8.63 -17.03
N SER A 152 3.49 -9.93 -17.12
CA SER A 152 2.16 -10.41 -17.57
C SER A 152 1.04 -10.08 -16.58
N LEU A 153 1.35 -9.80 -15.31
CA LEU A 153 0.39 -9.43 -14.27
C LEU A 153 0.07 -7.93 -14.27
N LEU A 154 0.86 -7.09 -14.94
CA LEU A 154 0.61 -5.65 -15.06
C LEU A 154 -0.74 -5.33 -15.72
N PRO A 155 -1.10 -5.87 -16.91
CA PRO A 155 -2.42 -5.58 -17.48
C PRO A 155 -3.55 -6.08 -16.58
N LEU A 156 -3.34 -7.18 -15.86
CA LEU A 156 -4.35 -7.74 -14.95
C LEU A 156 -4.57 -6.85 -13.72
N SER A 157 -3.58 -6.06 -13.32
CA SER A 157 -3.71 -5.06 -12.25
C SER A 157 -4.66 -3.90 -12.56
N LEU A 158 -5.07 -3.71 -13.82
CA LEU A 158 -6.16 -2.80 -14.20
C LEU A 158 -7.52 -3.31 -13.73
N VAL A 159 -7.66 -4.60 -13.43
CA VAL A 159 -8.90 -5.12 -12.83
C VAL A 159 -8.86 -4.76 -11.35
N PRO A 160 -9.75 -3.87 -10.89
CA PRO A 160 -9.71 -3.31 -9.56
C PRO A 160 -9.83 -4.43 -8.53
N PHE A 161 -9.03 -4.32 -7.46
CA PHE A 161 -8.95 -5.27 -6.34
C PHE A 161 -8.43 -6.67 -6.71
N LEU A 162 -8.93 -7.29 -7.76
CA LEU A 162 -8.51 -8.62 -8.24
C LEU A 162 -7.04 -8.64 -8.65
N GLY A 163 -6.63 -7.70 -9.52
CA GLY A 163 -5.30 -7.70 -10.09
C GLY A 163 -4.20 -7.44 -9.07
N PRO A 164 -4.30 -6.39 -8.23
CA PRO A 164 -3.37 -6.19 -7.12
C PRO A 164 -3.34 -7.36 -6.13
N ALA A 165 -4.49 -7.93 -5.76
CA ALA A 165 -4.52 -9.07 -4.83
C ALA A 165 -3.84 -10.32 -5.44
N LEU A 166 -4.09 -10.60 -6.72
CA LEU A 166 -3.46 -11.72 -7.41
C LEU A 166 -1.94 -11.52 -7.51
N TYR A 167 -1.49 -10.30 -7.79
CA TYR A 167 -0.07 -9.96 -7.74
C TYR A 167 0.53 -10.24 -6.36
N LEU A 168 -0.12 -9.82 -5.27
CA LEU A 168 0.35 -10.04 -3.90
C LEU A 168 0.44 -11.54 -3.52
N VAL A 169 -0.47 -12.37 -4.06
CA VAL A 169 -0.44 -13.83 -3.84
C VAL A 169 0.70 -14.50 -4.62
N LEU A 170 0.92 -14.07 -5.87
CA LEU A 170 1.88 -14.69 -6.78
C LEU A 170 3.31 -14.18 -6.61
N ARG A 171 3.50 -12.97 -6.09
CA ARG A 171 4.85 -12.40 -5.94
C ARG A 171 5.71 -13.25 -5.01
N PRO A 172 7.02 -13.35 -5.30
CA PRO A 172 7.95 -14.04 -4.41
C PRO A 172 8.03 -13.33 -3.06
N SER A 173 8.16 -14.12 -1.99
CA SER A 173 8.44 -13.55 -0.67
C SER A 173 9.87 -13.02 -0.65
N LEU A 174 10.13 -11.97 0.12
CA LEU A 174 11.46 -11.35 0.20
C LEU A 174 12.54 -12.34 0.67
N TRP A 175 12.13 -13.37 1.42
CA TRP A 175 12.97 -14.46 1.94
C TRP A 175 13.45 -15.47 0.88
N GLU A 176 12.80 -15.54 -0.28
CA GLU A 176 13.10 -16.51 -1.34
C GLU A 176 14.06 -15.95 -2.40
N LEU A 177 14.48 -14.68 -2.27
CA LEU A 177 15.52 -14.12 -3.13
C LEU A 177 16.84 -14.84 -2.84
N PRO A 178 17.51 -15.40 -3.86
CA PRO A 178 18.71 -16.18 -3.61
C PRO A 178 19.82 -15.29 -3.05
N VAL A 179 20.18 -15.54 -1.79
CA VAL A 179 21.53 -15.32 -1.25
C VAL A 179 22.57 -16.17 -2.03
N SER A 180 22.13 -17.05 -2.92
CA SER A 180 22.94 -17.95 -3.73
C SER A 180 23.50 -17.30 -5.02
N ALA A 181 24.33 -16.26 -4.88
CA ALA A 181 25.22 -15.82 -5.96
C ALA A 181 26.63 -15.42 -5.43
N GLY A 182 27.08 -16.06 -4.35
CA GLY A 182 28.44 -15.88 -3.84
C GLY A 182 28.95 -17.12 -3.12
N SER A 183 30.16 -17.57 -3.50
CA SER A 183 30.93 -18.72 -3.01
C SER A 183 30.52 -20.08 -3.64
N THR A 184 31.39 -20.88 -4.28
CA THR A 184 32.85 -20.90 -4.44
C THR A 184 33.17 -21.82 -5.63
N SER A 185 33.82 -21.33 -6.69
CA SER A 185 34.57 -22.21 -7.59
C SER A 185 35.93 -22.49 -6.94
N LYS A 186 36.15 -23.73 -6.50
CA LYS A 186 37.51 -24.24 -6.25
C LYS A 186 37.97 -24.98 -7.52
N PRO A 187 39.14 -24.68 -8.08
CA PRO A 187 39.74 -25.54 -9.08
C PRO A 187 40.48 -26.69 -8.39
N LYS A 188 40.32 -27.91 -8.94
CA LYS A 188 41.33 -28.97 -8.83
C LYS A 188 41.46 -29.64 -10.19
#